data_AF-A0A4C1ZMS6-F1
#
_entry.id   AF-A0A4C1ZMS6-F1
#
_cell.length_a   1.000
_cell.length_b   1.000
_cell.length_c   1.000
_cell.angle_alpha   90.00
_cell.angle_beta   90.00
_cell.angle_gamma   90.00
#
_symmetry.space_group_name_H-M   'P 1'
#
loop_
_entity.id
_entity.type
_entity.pdbx_description
1 polymer ?
#
loop_
_entity_poly.entity_id
_entity_poly.type
_entity_poly.pdbx_seq_one_letter_code
_entity_poly.pdbx_strand_id
1 'polypeptide(L)'
;MKKWEETAIESTEKAAKRERDAAIAEGRISKEGIPIIDVYADACWSSRSYGNNYRALSGAAAIVGRRFGEVLFIGIKNKYCLVCARAEKKQVLAPEHACYKNYTGSSSGMEAEIICQGFETSVQMYNLIFGRLIADGDSATYAKILARNPYLNHTVIKIECRNHVLRNMCNKMRAITKETKYPLAYRKTLTEVKIMSIRKVVIASIKKYKLENDKTNTKFRKEIQNSIYHAFGNHQNCKDYYCSKEKVAQNNMEIENTMFWFRLKAIIGSVLSKSESLLEDVDTNVVERFNSVVAKIVGGKRINFSLRRGYRARCSAAVLSFNNPHPRHTLHKKILGQSPKAY
;
A
#
# COMPACT_ATOMS: atom_id res chain seq x y z
N MET A 1 18.35 6.48 24.11
CA MET A 1 17.24 6.38 23.13
C MET A 1 17.51 7.09 21.80
N LYS A 2 18.22 8.24 21.73
CA LYS A 2 18.63 8.90 20.46
C LYS A 2 19.38 7.96 19.50
N LYS A 3 20.27 7.11 20.04
CA LYS A 3 21.01 6.10 19.27
C LYS A 3 20.13 5.17 18.41
N TRP A 4 18.89 4.87 18.80
CA TRP A 4 17.98 4.05 17.97
C TRP A 4 17.52 4.78 16.71
N GLU A 5 17.24 6.09 16.83
CA GLU A 5 16.83 6.93 15.70
C GLU A 5 18.01 7.14 14.75
N GLU A 6 19.20 7.47 15.29
CA GLU A 6 20.43 7.62 14.51
C GLU A 6 20.80 6.34 13.74
N THR A 7 20.78 5.19 14.42
CA THR A 7 21.09 3.90 13.75
C THR A 7 20.03 3.58 12.68
N ALA A 8 18.76 3.91 12.93
CA ALA A 8 17.70 3.70 11.94
C ALA A 8 17.93 4.55 10.69
N ILE A 9 18.32 5.82 10.84
CA ILE A 9 18.67 6.71 9.72
C ILE A 9 19.83 6.14 8.91
N GLU A 10 20.92 5.71 9.56
CA GLU A 10 22.05 5.07 8.86
C GLU A 10 21.62 3.79 8.12
N SER A 11 20.65 3.05 8.69
CA SER A 11 20.11 1.86 8.06
C SER A 11 19.24 2.17 6.85
N THR A 12 18.49 3.28 6.84
CA THR A 12 17.72 3.69 5.66
C THR A 12 18.61 4.32 4.60
N GLU A 13 19.65 5.05 4.98
CA GLU A 13 20.68 5.57 4.06
C GLU A 13 21.40 4.44 3.30
N LYS A 14 21.78 3.36 4.00
CA LYS A 14 22.38 2.18 3.38
C LYS A 14 21.42 1.51 2.40
N ALA A 15 20.15 1.35 2.77
CA ALA A 15 19.13 0.79 1.90
C ALA A 15 18.91 1.66 0.66
N ALA A 16 18.83 2.99 0.83
CA ALA A 16 18.69 3.94 -0.26
C ALA A 16 19.89 3.92 -1.20
N LYS A 17 21.11 3.83 -0.66
CA LYS A 17 22.32 3.66 -1.48
C LYS A 17 22.25 2.38 -2.32
N ARG A 18 21.83 1.25 -1.76
CA ARG A 18 21.67 0.00 -2.52
C ARG A 18 20.67 0.15 -3.66
N GLU A 19 19.49 0.72 -3.40
CA GLU A 19 18.48 0.99 -4.43
C GLU A 19 19.04 1.91 -5.53
N ARG A 20 19.77 2.96 -5.15
CA ARG A 20 20.41 3.90 -6.07
C ARG A 20 21.43 3.22 -6.97
N ASP A 21 22.38 2.50 -6.40
CA ASP A 21 23.46 1.85 -7.14
C ASP A 21 22.87 0.82 -8.14
N ALA A 22 21.80 0.14 -7.73
CA ALA A 22 21.09 -0.81 -8.57
C ALA A 22 20.28 -0.13 -9.70
N ALA A 23 19.69 1.03 -9.45
CA ALA A 23 19.00 1.82 -10.48
C ALA A 23 19.97 2.40 -11.52
N ILE A 24 21.17 2.83 -11.09
CA ILE A 24 22.25 3.26 -11.98
C ILE A 24 22.69 2.09 -12.88
N ALA A 25 22.89 0.90 -12.30
CA ALA A 25 23.27 -0.30 -13.06
C ALA A 25 22.22 -0.71 -14.11
N GLU A 26 20.95 -0.41 -13.88
CA GLU A 26 19.86 -0.66 -14.85
C GLU A 26 19.64 0.49 -15.85
N GLY A 27 20.40 1.59 -15.74
CA GLY A 27 20.21 2.77 -16.58
C GLY A 27 18.88 3.50 -16.32
N ARG A 28 18.23 3.27 -15.16
CA ARG A 28 17.00 3.94 -14.75
C ARG A 28 17.31 5.32 -14.18
N ILE A 29 17.65 6.26 -15.04
CA ILE A 29 18.13 7.59 -14.69
C ILE A 29 17.21 8.66 -15.31
N SER A 30 16.95 9.74 -14.58
CA SER A 30 16.22 10.90 -15.07
C SER A 30 17.06 11.70 -16.08
N LYS A 31 16.44 12.68 -16.73
CA LYS A 31 17.14 13.58 -17.67
C LYS A 31 18.28 14.36 -16.98
N GLU A 32 18.16 14.59 -15.68
CA GLU A 32 19.12 15.31 -14.83
C GLU A 32 20.20 14.39 -14.24
N GLY A 33 20.22 13.11 -14.60
CA GLY A 33 21.19 12.16 -14.05
C GLY A 33 20.81 11.57 -12.69
N ILE A 34 19.58 11.78 -12.22
CA ILE A 34 19.13 11.28 -10.90
C ILE A 34 18.48 9.90 -11.05
N PRO A 35 18.91 8.87 -10.30
CA PRO A 35 18.32 7.54 -10.40
C PRO A 35 16.84 7.50 -9.97
N ILE A 36 16.03 6.76 -10.73
CA ILE A 36 14.59 6.63 -10.54
C ILE A 36 14.25 5.22 -10.05
N ILE A 37 13.60 5.13 -8.90
CA ILE A 37 13.18 3.85 -8.31
C ILE A 37 11.67 3.78 -8.12
N ASP A 38 11.18 2.56 -7.94
CA ASP A 38 9.79 2.31 -7.56
C ASP A 38 9.72 2.04 -6.06
N VAL A 39 8.65 2.50 -5.43
CA VAL A 39 8.50 2.38 -3.98
C VAL A 39 7.11 1.89 -3.59
N TYR A 40 7.05 1.10 -2.53
CA TYR A 40 5.80 0.80 -1.83
C TYR A 40 5.58 1.85 -0.73
N ALA A 41 4.34 2.28 -0.53
CA ALA A 41 4.00 3.09 0.63
C ALA A 41 2.68 2.66 1.27
N ASP A 42 2.65 2.69 2.59
CA ASP A 42 1.47 2.42 3.41
C ASP A 42 1.67 3.03 4.81
N ALA A 43 0.58 3.23 5.54
CA ALA A 43 0.57 3.75 6.89
C ALA A 43 0.07 2.74 7.92
N CYS A 44 0.56 2.94 9.14
CA CYS A 44 0.10 2.23 10.32
C CYS A 44 -0.24 3.20 11.46
N TRP A 45 -1.29 2.83 12.18
CA TRP A 45 -1.83 3.59 13.28
C TRP A 45 -1.44 2.99 14.63
N SER A 46 -1.24 3.86 15.62
CA SER A 46 -0.88 3.46 16.99
C SER A 46 -1.99 2.69 17.72
N SER A 47 -3.24 2.82 17.26
CA SER A 47 -4.40 2.10 17.77
C SER A 47 -5.14 1.38 16.62
N ARG A 48 -5.87 0.31 16.95
CA ARG A 48 -6.84 -0.27 16.00
C ARG A 48 -8.06 0.66 15.91
N SER A 49 -8.38 1.12 14.72
CA SER A 49 -9.73 1.62 14.39
C SER A 49 -10.55 0.46 13.84
N TYR A 50 -11.60 0.04 14.55
CA TYR A 50 -12.63 -0.81 13.97
C TYR A 50 -13.61 0.11 13.20
N GLY A 51 -13.75 -0.11 11.88
CA GLY A 51 -14.63 0.70 11.01
C GLY A 51 -14.18 2.15 10.83
N ASN A 52 -15.13 3.05 10.54
CA ASN A 52 -14.91 4.49 10.22
C ASN A 52 -14.37 5.35 11.38
N ASN A 53 -13.99 4.76 12.52
CA ASN A 53 -13.57 5.49 13.71
C ASN A 53 -12.05 5.75 13.70
N TYR A 54 -11.59 6.61 12.79
CA TYR A 54 -10.18 6.98 12.59
C TYR A 54 -9.65 7.93 13.69
N ARG A 55 -9.64 7.49 14.95
CA ARG A 55 -9.25 8.31 16.12
C ARG A 55 -7.79 8.15 16.57
N ALA A 56 -6.92 7.60 15.72
CA ALA A 56 -5.53 7.39 16.09
C ALA A 56 -4.84 8.72 16.41
N LEU A 57 -4.25 8.81 17.61
CA LEU A 57 -3.50 9.98 18.07
C LEU A 57 -2.11 10.06 17.45
N SER A 58 -1.59 8.93 16.95
CA SER A 58 -0.34 8.87 16.20
C SER A 58 -0.47 7.94 14.99
N GLY A 59 0.21 8.32 13.93
CA GLY A 59 0.40 7.53 12.73
C GLY A 59 1.87 7.50 12.34
N ALA A 60 2.28 6.39 11.75
CA ALA A 60 3.55 6.28 11.06
C ALA A 60 3.27 5.81 9.64
N ALA A 61 3.96 6.36 8.66
CA ALA A 61 3.91 5.84 7.29
C ALA A 61 5.33 5.59 6.80
N ALA A 62 5.47 4.54 6.00
CA ALA A 62 6.75 4.06 5.53
C ALA A 62 6.77 4.03 4.00
N ILE A 63 7.94 4.34 3.46
CA ILE A 63 8.28 4.15 2.05
C ILE A 63 9.35 3.05 1.99
N VAL A 64 9.08 2.02 1.21
CA VAL A 64 9.93 0.83 1.09
C VAL A 64 10.37 0.68 -0.37
N GLY A 65 11.66 0.45 -0.61
CA GLY A 65 12.20 0.26 -1.94
C GLY A 65 11.65 -1.01 -2.59
N ARG A 66 11.27 -0.93 -3.89
CA ARG A 66 10.66 -2.08 -4.58
C ARG A 66 11.62 -3.24 -4.74
N ARG A 67 12.91 -2.96 -5.00
CA ARG A 67 13.87 -3.96 -5.43
C ARG A 67 14.37 -4.81 -4.28
N PHE A 68 14.78 -4.17 -3.20
CA PHE A 68 15.36 -4.87 -2.04
C PHE A 68 14.35 -5.07 -0.90
N GLY A 69 13.20 -4.38 -0.94
CA GLY A 69 12.17 -4.51 0.08
C GLY A 69 12.59 -3.92 1.43
N GLU A 70 13.53 -2.97 1.44
CA GLU A 70 14.04 -2.31 2.64
C GLU A 70 13.35 -0.94 2.83
N VAL A 71 13.14 -0.54 4.08
CA VAL A 71 12.57 0.78 4.41
C VAL A 71 13.57 1.87 4.04
N LEU A 72 13.13 2.82 3.22
CA LEU A 72 13.91 3.99 2.81
C LEU A 72 13.53 5.22 3.63
N PHE A 73 12.27 5.31 4.04
CA PHE A 73 11.79 6.44 4.81
C PHE A 73 10.69 6.01 5.78
N ILE A 74 10.72 6.59 6.98
CA ILE A 74 9.61 6.51 7.93
C ILE A 74 9.34 7.89 8.51
N GLY A 75 8.10 8.36 8.41
CA GLY A 75 7.67 9.54 9.13
C GLY A 75 6.67 9.18 10.22
N ILE A 76 6.68 9.98 11.28
CA ILE A 76 5.77 9.84 12.41
C ILE A 76 5.06 11.18 12.65
N LYS A 77 3.74 11.16 12.61
CA LYS A 77 2.89 12.30 12.96
C LYS A 77 2.10 11.97 14.23
N ASN A 78 2.11 12.88 15.19
CA ASN A 78 1.32 12.78 16.42
C ASN A 78 0.46 14.04 16.57
N LYS A 79 -0.77 13.82 17.00
CA LYS A 79 -1.76 14.85 17.34
C LYS A 79 -1.78 15.17 18.83
N TYR A 80 -1.18 14.30 19.62
CA TYR A 80 -1.24 14.37 21.07
C TYR A 80 0.14 14.55 21.68
N CYS A 81 0.22 15.42 22.69
CA CYS A 81 1.34 15.49 23.60
C CYS A 81 0.81 15.59 25.03
N LEU A 82 1.29 14.71 25.92
CA LEU A 82 0.83 14.67 27.31
C LEU A 82 1.12 15.97 28.07
N VAL A 83 2.26 16.60 27.81
CA VAL A 83 2.66 17.84 28.50
C VAL A 83 1.74 18.98 28.09
N CYS A 84 1.51 19.17 26.79
CA CYS A 84 0.54 20.15 26.28
C CYS A 84 -0.88 19.90 26.82
N ALA A 85 -1.38 18.66 26.75
CA ALA A 85 -2.73 18.34 27.18
C ALA A 85 -2.95 18.56 28.69
N ARG A 86 -1.91 18.33 29.51
CA ARG A 86 -1.97 18.62 30.95
C ARG A 86 -1.96 20.11 31.24
N ALA A 87 -1.17 20.88 30.49
CA ALA A 87 -1.12 22.34 30.62
C ALA A 87 -2.46 22.98 30.22
N GLU A 88 -3.03 22.52 29.10
CA GLU A 88 -4.36 22.93 28.61
C GLU A 88 -5.46 22.60 29.63
N LYS A 89 -5.47 21.39 30.19
CA LYS A 89 -6.44 21.00 31.24
C LYS A 89 -6.32 21.88 32.50
N LYS A 90 -5.12 22.33 32.82
CA LYS A 90 -4.85 23.20 33.97
C LYS A 90 -4.98 24.70 33.63
N GLN A 91 -5.29 25.06 32.38
CA GLN A 91 -5.32 26.43 31.88
C GLN A 91 -4.03 27.22 32.16
N VAL A 92 -2.88 26.53 32.15
CA VAL A 92 -1.55 27.14 32.32
C VAL A 92 -0.77 27.05 31.02
N LEU A 93 0.19 27.96 30.84
CA LEU A 93 1.15 27.86 29.74
C LEU A 93 1.92 26.54 29.83
N ALA A 94 2.05 25.83 28.71
CA ALA A 94 2.81 24.59 28.69
C ALA A 94 4.28 24.87 29.03
N PRO A 95 4.89 24.13 29.97
CA PRO A 95 6.30 24.30 30.27
C PRO A 95 7.13 23.99 29.03
N GLU A 96 8.32 24.59 28.93
CA GLU A 96 9.25 24.30 27.85
C GLU A 96 9.57 22.80 27.82
N HIS A 97 9.31 22.15 26.69
CA HIS A 97 9.55 20.72 26.52
C HIS A 97 9.68 20.36 25.04
N ALA A 98 10.28 19.19 24.78
CA ALA A 98 10.25 18.59 23.45
C ALA A 98 8.82 18.14 23.10
N CYS A 99 8.06 19.00 22.41
CA CYS A 99 6.71 18.72 21.98
C CYS A 99 6.72 17.72 20.81
N TYR A 100 5.99 16.62 20.96
CA TYR A 100 5.86 15.60 19.92
C TYR A 100 4.59 15.77 19.07
N LYS A 101 3.73 16.74 19.40
CA LYS A 101 2.56 17.12 18.60
C LYS A 101 3.04 17.90 17.38
N ASN A 102 2.93 17.30 16.21
CA ASN A 102 3.46 17.85 14.95
C ASN A 102 2.46 17.75 13.79
N TYR A 103 1.19 17.50 14.11
CA TYR A 103 0.13 17.40 13.11
C TYR A 103 -1.23 17.82 13.67
N THR A 104 -1.94 18.63 12.88
CA THR A 104 -3.30 19.11 13.15
C THR A 104 -4.15 18.77 11.93
N GLY A 105 -4.98 17.73 12.02
CA GLY A 105 -5.82 17.27 10.91
C GLY A 105 -6.44 15.89 11.15
N SER A 106 -7.03 15.31 10.10
CA SER A 106 -7.61 13.96 10.14
C SER A 106 -6.54 12.87 10.23
N SER A 107 -6.89 11.68 10.73
CA SER A 107 -5.88 10.61 10.88
C SER A 107 -5.41 10.10 9.53
N SER A 108 -6.32 9.91 8.58
CA SER A 108 -5.99 9.63 7.18
C SER A 108 -5.08 10.68 6.54
N GLY A 109 -5.23 11.96 6.88
CA GLY A 109 -4.35 13.00 6.37
C GLY A 109 -2.89 12.90 6.87
N MET A 110 -2.64 12.22 8.00
CA MET A 110 -1.27 11.98 8.49
C MET A 110 -0.48 11.11 7.52
N GLU A 111 -1.10 10.10 6.94
CA GLU A 111 -0.47 9.23 5.94
C GLU A 111 -0.04 10.03 4.73
N ALA A 112 -1.00 10.76 4.12
CA ALA A 112 -0.73 11.56 2.94
C ALA A 112 0.38 12.60 3.19
N GLU A 113 0.36 13.26 4.36
CA GLU A 113 1.42 14.20 4.76
C GLU A 113 2.79 13.52 4.92
N ILE A 114 2.86 12.36 5.57
CA ILE A 114 4.13 11.66 5.77
C ILE A 114 4.71 11.18 4.44
N ILE A 115 3.88 10.57 3.60
CA ILE A 115 4.34 10.04 2.31
C ILE A 115 4.79 11.21 1.42
N CYS A 116 4.03 12.30 1.31
CA CYS A 116 4.45 13.48 0.56
C CYS A 116 5.80 14.02 1.06
N GLN A 117 5.97 14.13 2.38
CA GLN A 117 7.24 14.56 2.96
C GLN A 117 8.40 13.66 2.52
N GLY A 118 8.22 12.33 2.52
CA GLY A 118 9.25 11.40 2.07
C GLY A 118 9.60 11.55 0.59
N PHE A 119 8.63 11.88 -0.27
CA PHE A 119 8.86 12.18 -1.68
C PHE A 119 9.62 13.50 -1.85
N GLU A 120 9.22 14.57 -1.16
CA GLU A 120 9.86 15.89 -1.22
C GLU A 120 11.33 15.86 -0.75
N THR A 121 11.64 15.07 0.28
CA THR A 121 13.00 15.01 0.83
C THR A 121 13.91 13.97 0.15
N SER A 122 13.36 13.08 -0.69
CA SER A 122 14.09 11.93 -1.25
C SER A 122 15.33 12.32 -2.05
N VAL A 123 15.27 13.37 -2.87
CA VAL A 123 16.41 13.85 -3.66
C VAL A 123 17.50 14.41 -2.75
N GLN A 124 17.13 15.28 -1.80
CA GLN A 124 18.10 15.87 -0.87
C GLN A 124 18.77 14.81 0.03
N MET A 125 18.00 13.84 0.51
CA MET A 125 18.49 12.82 1.44
C MET A 125 19.33 11.75 0.75
N TYR A 126 18.90 11.28 -0.42
CA TYR A 126 19.42 10.05 -1.02
C TYR A 126 19.89 10.20 -2.47
N ASN A 127 19.64 11.36 -3.10
CA ASN A 127 19.78 11.57 -4.54
C ASN A 127 18.98 10.53 -5.34
N LEU A 128 17.70 10.39 -5.00
CA LEU A 128 16.76 9.45 -5.62
C LEU A 128 15.44 10.13 -5.97
N ILE A 129 14.87 9.74 -7.11
CA ILE A 129 13.49 10.05 -7.48
C ILE A 129 12.63 8.81 -7.23
N PHE A 130 11.56 8.96 -6.46
CA PHE A 130 10.54 7.92 -6.32
C PHE A 130 9.55 8.03 -7.48
N GLY A 131 9.88 7.35 -8.57
CA GLY A 131 9.18 7.57 -9.83
C GLY A 131 7.81 6.89 -9.92
N ARG A 132 7.65 5.74 -9.25
CA ARG A 132 6.38 5.01 -9.20
C ARG A 132 6.00 4.67 -7.77
N LEU A 133 4.76 4.99 -7.40
CA LEU A 133 4.17 4.70 -6.10
C LEU A 133 3.26 3.47 -6.20
N ILE A 134 3.63 2.40 -5.51
CA ILE A 134 2.80 1.20 -5.35
C ILE A 134 2.08 1.30 -4.00
N ALA A 135 0.77 1.50 -4.03
CA ALA A 135 -0.03 1.70 -2.84
C ALA A 135 -1.42 1.06 -2.97
N ASP A 136 -2.17 1.07 -1.87
CA ASP A 136 -3.61 0.77 -1.94
C ASP A 136 -4.34 1.84 -2.78
N GLY A 137 -5.59 1.54 -3.15
CA GLY A 137 -6.46 2.38 -3.96
C GLY A 137 -6.87 3.71 -3.33
N ASP A 138 -6.28 4.11 -2.20
CA ASP A 138 -6.51 5.42 -1.60
C ASP A 138 -6.00 6.54 -2.52
N SER A 139 -6.94 7.39 -2.94
CA SER A 139 -6.68 8.45 -3.92
C SER A 139 -6.11 9.72 -3.30
N ALA A 140 -6.35 9.95 -2.00
CA ALA A 140 -5.96 11.18 -1.32
C ALA A 140 -4.44 11.39 -1.26
N THR A 141 -3.68 10.33 -0.95
CA THR A 141 -2.21 10.39 -0.91
C THR A 141 -1.62 10.75 -2.27
N TYR A 142 -2.07 10.08 -3.32
CA TYR A 142 -1.56 10.32 -4.67
C TYR A 142 -1.93 11.71 -5.21
N ALA A 143 -3.17 12.14 -4.99
CA ALA A 143 -3.60 13.49 -5.36
C ALA A 143 -2.74 14.57 -4.69
N LYS A 144 -2.36 14.36 -3.43
CA LYS A 144 -1.49 15.28 -2.69
C LYS A 144 -0.06 15.30 -3.24
N ILE A 145 0.49 14.14 -3.61
CA ILE A 145 1.82 14.06 -4.25
C ILE A 145 1.83 14.83 -5.57
N LEU A 146 0.80 14.66 -6.40
CA LEU A 146 0.68 15.40 -7.66
C LEU A 146 0.57 16.91 -7.44
N ALA A 147 -0.24 17.33 -6.46
CA ALA A 147 -0.41 18.75 -6.14
C ALA A 147 0.87 19.40 -5.60
N ARG A 148 1.69 18.65 -4.86
CA ARG A 148 2.98 19.13 -4.33
C ARG A 148 4.09 19.13 -5.37
N ASN A 149 3.97 18.31 -6.42
CA ASN A 149 4.95 18.16 -7.49
C ASN A 149 6.40 18.06 -6.97
N PRO A 150 6.76 16.97 -6.24
CA PRO A 150 8.04 16.88 -5.55
C PRO A 150 9.26 16.86 -6.49
N TYR A 151 9.05 16.61 -7.79
CA TYR A 151 10.11 16.50 -8.78
C TYR A 151 9.78 17.36 -10.00
N LEU A 152 10.70 18.25 -10.40
CA LEU A 152 10.45 19.22 -11.47
C LEU A 152 10.14 18.55 -12.84
N ASN A 153 10.93 17.55 -13.20
CA ASN A 153 10.90 16.91 -14.53
C ASN A 153 10.43 15.44 -14.48
N HIS A 154 9.80 15.03 -13.38
CA HIS A 154 9.30 13.66 -13.22
C HIS A 154 7.93 13.63 -12.55
N THR A 155 6.91 13.19 -13.27
CA THR A 155 5.59 12.95 -12.69
C THR A 155 5.51 11.56 -12.07
N VAL A 156 5.14 11.49 -10.78
CA VAL A 156 4.97 10.21 -10.08
C VAL A 156 3.81 9.43 -10.69
N ILE A 157 4.05 8.15 -11.01
CA ILE A 157 3.02 7.25 -11.54
C ILE A 157 2.48 6.39 -10.40
N LYS A 158 1.16 6.31 -10.24
CA LYS A 158 0.53 5.39 -9.28
C LYS A 158 0.35 4.02 -9.90
N ILE A 159 0.75 2.97 -9.18
CA ILE A 159 0.44 1.58 -9.47
C ILE A 159 -0.44 1.03 -8.36
N GLU A 160 -1.60 0.52 -8.73
CA GLU A 160 -2.56 -0.07 -7.81
C GLU A 160 -2.14 -1.47 -7.37
N CYS A 161 -2.23 -1.77 -6.07
CA CYS A 161 -1.98 -3.11 -5.54
C CYS A 161 -2.99 -4.14 -6.08
N ARG A 162 -2.49 -5.17 -6.79
CA ARG A 162 -3.30 -6.27 -7.34
C ARG A 162 -4.20 -6.90 -6.29
N ASN A 163 -3.66 -7.20 -5.11
CA ASN A 163 -4.40 -7.89 -4.05
C ASN A 163 -5.59 -7.05 -3.57
N HIS A 164 -5.39 -5.73 -3.43
CA HIS A 164 -6.44 -4.79 -3.06
C HIS A 164 -7.49 -4.66 -4.15
N VAL A 165 -7.11 -4.49 -5.42
CA VAL A 165 -8.07 -4.42 -6.55
C VAL A 165 -8.97 -5.66 -6.58
N LEU A 166 -8.37 -6.85 -6.50
CA LEU A 166 -9.13 -8.11 -6.53
C LEU A 166 -9.99 -8.31 -5.27
N ARG A 167 -9.50 -7.92 -4.09
CA ARG A 167 -10.27 -7.98 -2.83
C ARG A 167 -11.49 -7.04 -2.92
N ASN A 168 -11.28 -5.83 -3.42
CA ASN A 168 -12.34 -4.83 -3.55
C ASN A 168 -13.40 -5.27 -4.57
N MET A 169 -13.00 -5.90 -5.68
CA MET A 169 -13.91 -6.54 -6.63
C MET A 169 -14.79 -7.60 -5.95
N CYS A 170 -14.17 -8.57 -5.25
CA CYS A 170 -14.92 -9.62 -4.55
C CYS A 170 -15.85 -9.03 -3.48
N ASN A 171 -15.40 -8.04 -2.72
CA ASN A 171 -16.22 -7.41 -1.68
C ASN A 171 -17.43 -6.67 -2.27
N LYS A 172 -17.27 -5.94 -3.38
CA LYS A 172 -18.39 -5.29 -4.08
C LYS A 172 -19.39 -6.31 -4.62
N MET A 173 -18.92 -7.45 -5.14
CA MET A 173 -19.80 -8.54 -5.59
C MET A 173 -20.58 -9.16 -4.43
N ARG A 174 -19.91 -9.43 -3.29
CA ARG A 174 -20.56 -9.91 -2.06
C ARG A 174 -21.51 -8.88 -1.44
N ALA A 175 -21.28 -7.59 -1.63
CA ALA A 175 -22.20 -6.55 -1.16
C ALA A 175 -23.50 -6.59 -1.95
N ILE A 176 -23.43 -6.75 -3.27
CA ILE A 176 -24.61 -6.80 -4.15
C ILE A 176 -25.56 -7.96 -3.81
N THR A 177 -25.03 -9.11 -3.35
CA THR A 177 -25.89 -10.24 -2.94
C THR A 177 -26.76 -9.92 -1.71
N LYS A 178 -26.40 -8.86 -0.97
CA LYS A 178 -27.11 -8.37 0.22
C LYS A 178 -28.01 -7.17 -0.08
N GLU A 179 -27.91 -6.54 -1.25
CA GLU A 179 -28.70 -5.36 -1.62
C GLU A 179 -30.15 -5.75 -1.95
N THR A 180 -31.10 -5.47 -1.05
CA THR A 180 -32.52 -5.87 -1.17
C THR A 180 -33.26 -5.27 -2.37
N LYS A 181 -32.72 -4.22 -2.99
CA LYS A 181 -33.26 -3.62 -4.21
C LYS A 181 -33.25 -4.56 -5.43
N TYR A 182 -32.43 -5.62 -5.39
CA TYR A 182 -32.43 -6.63 -6.45
C TYR A 182 -33.27 -7.85 -6.04
N PRO A 183 -34.05 -8.45 -6.97
CA PRO A 183 -34.82 -9.66 -6.72
C PRO A 183 -33.98 -10.79 -6.08
N LEU A 184 -34.59 -11.51 -5.14
CA LEU A 184 -33.92 -12.60 -4.42
C LEU A 184 -33.40 -13.69 -5.37
N ALA A 185 -34.15 -14.01 -6.43
CA ALA A 185 -33.74 -14.95 -7.47
C ALA A 185 -32.37 -14.56 -8.05
N TYR A 186 -32.19 -13.30 -8.43
CA TYR A 186 -30.94 -12.79 -9.02
C TYR A 186 -29.80 -12.82 -8.00
N ARG A 187 -30.06 -12.41 -6.76
CA ARG A 187 -29.04 -12.40 -5.69
C ARG A 187 -28.51 -13.80 -5.39
N LYS A 188 -29.37 -14.82 -5.41
CA LYS A 188 -28.98 -16.23 -5.21
C LYS A 188 -28.16 -16.78 -6.37
N THR A 189 -28.25 -16.21 -7.57
CA THR A 189 -27.44 -16.68 -8.71
C THR A 189 -25.95 -16.38 -8.55
N LEU A 190 -25.56 -15.34 -7.82
CA LEU A 190 -24.17 -14.94 -7.60
C LEU A 190 -23.63 -15.61 -6.33
N THR A 191 -23.11 -16.82 -6.47
CA THR A 191 -22.52 -17.58 -5.37
C THR A 191 -21.05 -17.24 -5.16
N GLU A 192 -20.49 -17.60 -4.00
CA GLU A 192 -19.07 -17.43 -3.72
C GLU A 192 -18.19 -18.16 -4.75
N VAL A 193 -18.64 -19.33 -5.23
CA VAL A 193 -17.96 -20.09 -6.30
C VAL A 193 -17.83 -19.26 -7.57
N LYS A 194 -18.89 -18.54 -7.97
CA LYS A 194 -18.87 -17.66 -9.15
C LYS A 194 -17.95 -16.46 -8.95
N ILE A 195 -17.98 -15.83 -7.76
CA ILE A 195 -17.09 -14.70 -7.43
C ILE A 195 -15.62 -15.14 -7.51
N MET A 196 -15.29 -16.32 -6.98
CA MET A 196 -13.94 -16.86 -7.03
C MET A 196 -13.54 -17.34 -8.43
N SER A 197 -14.48 -17.87 -9.22
CA SER A 197 -14.28 -18.17 -10.63
C SER A 197 -13.92 -16.91 -11.43
N ILE A 198 -14.64 -15.80 -11.23
CA ILE A 198 -14.31 -14.50 -11.83
C ILE A 198 -12.88 -14.08 -11.44
N ARG A 199 -12.54 -14.13 -10.14
CA ARG A 199 -11.19 -13.80 -9.64
C ARG A 199 -10.12 -14.68 -10.29
N LYS A 200 -10.38 -15.97 -10.49
CA LYS A 200 -9.45 -16.91 -11.15
C LYS A 200 -9.16 -16.49 -12.59
N VAL A 201 -10.19 -16.13 -13.37
CA VAL A 201 -10.02 -15.63 -14.74
C VAL A 201 -9.14 -14.37 -14.75
N VAL A 202 -9.38 -13.44 -13.81
CA VAL A 202 -8.57 -12.22 -13.72
C VAL A 202 -7.10 -12.54 -13.44
N ILE A 203 -6.82 -13.39 -12.46
CA ILE A 203 -5.44 -13.78 -12.10
C ILE A 203 -4.75 -14.51 -13.26
N ALA A 204 -5.44 -15.45 -13.90
CA ALA A 204 -4.89 -16.19 -15.03
C ALA A 204 -4.55 -15.25 -16.20
N SER A 205 -5.41 -14.28 -16.46
CA SER A 205 -5.19 -13.29 -17.53
C SER A 205 -4.03 -12.35 -17.19
N ILE A 206 -3.90 -11.89 -15.94
CA ILE A 206 -2.72 -11.10 -15.50
C ILE A 206 -1.43 -11.88 -15.75
N LYS A 207 -1.38 -13.16 -15.34
CA LYS A 207 -0.19 -14.00 -15.51
C LYS A 207 0.22 -14.18 -16.97
N LYS A 208 -0.76 -14.24 -17.88
CA LYS A 208 -0.53 -14.37 -19.31
C LYS A 208 -0.04 -13.06 -19.92
N TYR A 209 -0.80 -11.98 -19.75
CA TYR A 209 -0.55 -10.74 -20.47
C TYR A 209 0.56 -9.88 -19.85
N LYS A 210 1.00 -10.12 -18.61
CA LYS A 210 2.16 -9.41 -18.07
C LYS A 210 3.46 -9.67 -18.84
N LEU A 211 3.52 -10.80 -19.55
CA LEU A 211 4.66 -11.18 -20.39
C LEU A 211 4.47 -10.73 -21.85
N GLU A 212 3.23 -10.42 -22.25
CA GLU A 212 2.91 -9.95 -23.59
C GLU A 212 3.03 -8.42 -23.63
N ASN A 213 3.88 -7.89 -24.51
CA ASN A 213 4.05 -6.44 -24.71
C ASN A 213 2.88 -5.80 -25.51
N ASP A 214 1.63 -6.12 -25.16
CA ASP A 214 0.44 -5.53 -25.78
C ASP A 214 0.17 -4.14 -25.20
N LYS A 215 0.65 -3.09 -25.87
CA LYS A 215 0.45 -1.69 -25.47
C LYS A 215 -1.03 -1.29 -25.31
N THR A 216 -1.96 -1.97 -25.99
CA THR A 216 -3.38 -1.60 -25.97
C THR A 216 -4.17 -2.31 -24.87
N ASN A 217 -3.59 -3.36 -24.27
CA ASN A 217 -4.25 -4.25 -23.31
C ASN A 217 -5.60 -4.80 -23.81
N THR A 218 -5.87 -4.77 -25.12
CA THR A 218 -7.21 -5.01 -25.66
C THR A 218 -7.64 -6.45 -25.41
N LYS A 219 -6.71 -7.40 -25.60
CA LYS A 219 -6.97 -8.83 -25.37
C LYS A 219 -7.25 -9.10 -23.89
N PHE A 220 -6.39 -8.58 -23.01
CA PHE A 220 -6.58 -8.65 -21.56
C PHE A 220 -7.96 -8.11 -21.15
N ARG A 221 -8.34 -6.92 -21.64
CA ARG A 221 -9.63 -6.29 -21.30
C ARG A 221 -10.82 -7.16 -21.73
N LYS A 222 -10.80 -7.73 -22.94
CA LYS A 222 -11.86 -8.61 -23.45
C LYS A 222 -12.05 -9.86 -22.58
N GLU A 223 -10.97 -10.47 -22.12
CA GLU A 223 -11.05 -11.68 -21.28
C GLU A 223 -11.53 -11.37 -19.86
N ILE A 224 -11.12 -10.24 -19.28
CA ILE A 224 -11.64 -9.78 -18.00
C ILE A 224 -13.14 -9.46 -18.12
N GLN A 225 -13.61 -8.86 -19.22
CA GLN A 225 -15.05 -8.70 -19.46
C GLN A 225 -15.77 -10.05 -19.56
N ASN A 226 -15.14 -11.04 -20.19
CA ASN A 226 -15.65 -12.40 -20.31
C ASN A 226 -15.67 -13.18 -18.97
N SER A 227 -15.04 -12.69 -17.90
CA SER A 227 -14.99 -13.39 -16.62
C SER A 227 -16.39 -13.64 -16.04
N ILE A 228 -17.33 -12.70 -16.23
CA ILE A 228 -18.71 -12.84 -15.76
C ILE A 228 -19.40 -13.96 -16.56
N TYR A 229 -19.33 -13.91 -17.89
CA TYR A 229 -19.89 -14.94 -18.76
C TYR A 229 -19.36 -16.34 -18.41
N HIS A 230 -18.04 -16.46 -18.22
CA HIS A 230 -17.40 -17.70 -17.76
C HIS A 230 -17.99 -18.20 -16.44
N ALA A 231 -18.14 -17.34 -15.44
CA ALA A 231 -18.64 -17.72 -14.12
C ALA A 231 -20.13 -18.12 -14.12
N PHE A 232 -20.89 -17.64 -15.10
CA PHE A 232 -22.29 -18.01 -15.27
C PHE A 232 -22.53 -19.11 -16.31
N GLY A 233 -21.46 -19.73 -16.81
CA GLY A 233 -21.52 -20.94 -17.63
C GLY A 233 -21.52 -20.72 -19.15
N ASN A 234 -21.47 -19.46 -19.61
CA ASN A 234 -21.22 -19.17 -21.02
C ASN A 234 -19.72 -19.26 -21.31
N HIS A 235 -19.33 -20.31 -22.06
CA HIS A 235 -17.94 -20.65 -22.32
C HIS A 235 -17.47 -20.35 -23.75
N GLN A 236 -18.33 -19.80 -24.61
CA GLN A 236 -18.06 -19.50 -26.01
C GLN A 236 -16.77 -18.69 -26.23
N ASN A 237 -16.57 -17.64 -25.43
CA ASN A 237 -15.42 -16.75 -25.54
C ASN A 237 -14.29 -17.09 -24.54
N CYS A 238 -14.36 -18.25 -23.87
CA CYS A 238 -13.36 -18.64 -22.89
C CYS A 238 -12.05 -19.10 -23.56
N LYS A 239 -10.90 -18.75 -22.97
CA LYS A 239 -9.60 -19.27 -23.39
C LYS A 239 -9.18 -20.51 -22.60
N ASP A 240 -8.36 -21.35 -23.22
CA ASP A 240 -8.02 -22.67 -22.69
C ASP A 240 -7.19 -22.61 -21.41
N TYR A 241 -6.31 -21.61 -21.30
CA TYR A 241 -5.44 -21.46 -20.13
C TYR A 241 -6.18 -21.11 -18.82
N TYR A 242 -7.48 -20.77 -18.85
CA TYR A 242 -8.31 -20.61 -17.65
C TYR A 242 -9.61 -21.41 -17.65
N CYS A 243 -9.95 -22.08 -18.75
CA CYS A 243 -11.21 -22.79 -18.89
C CYS A 243 -11.04 -24.04 -19.78
N SER A 244 -11.24 -25.21 -19.17
CA SER A 244 -11.16 -26.53 -19.81
C SER A 244 -12.48 -27.03 -20.38
N LYS A 245 -13.56 -26.25 -20.28
CA LYS A 245 -14.89 -26.65 -20.77
C LYS A 245 -15.01 -26.39 -22.26
N GLU A 246 -15.91 -27.16 -22.89
CA GLU A 246 -16.30 -26.94 -24.28
C GLU A 246 -16.79 -25.50 -24.49
N LYS A 247 -16.46 -24.92 -25.65
CA LYS A 247 -16.73 -23.52 -25.98
C LYS A 247 -18.16 -23.32 -26.47
N VAL A 248 -19.10 -23.77 -25.65
CA VAL A 248 -20.53 -23.71 -25.97
C VAL A 248 -21.13 -22.43 -25.40
N ALA A 249 -21.99 -21.79 -26.19
CA ALA A 249 -22.81 -20.69 -25.73
C ALA A 249 -23.94 -21.24 -24.85
N GLN A 250 -24.08 -20.71 -23.65
CA GLN A 250 -25.24 -21.02 -22.82
C GLN A 250 -26.39 -20.09 -23.21
N ASN A 251 -27.49 -20.66 -23.70
CA ASN A 251 -28.72 -19.91 -23.96
C ASN A 251 -29.44 -19.65 -22.63
N ASN A 252 -29.98 -18.44 -22.47
CA ASN A 252 -30.88 -18.02 -21.38
C ASN A 252 -30.25 -17.91 -19.99
N MET A 253 -29.30 -16.98 -19.84
CA MET A 253 -29.01 -16.47 -18.50
C MET A 253 -30.16 -15.54 -18.08
N GLU A 254 -31.05 -15.99 -17.19
CA GLU A 254 -32.23 -15.21 -16.73
C GLU A 254 -31.91 -13.80 -16.24
N ILE A 255 -30.67 -13.57 -15.80
CA ILE A 255 -30.22 -12.28 -15.30
C ILE A 255 -29.57 -11.40 -16.38
N GLU A 256 -29.31 -11.92 -17.57
CA GLU A 256 -28.72 -11.13 -18.65
C GLU A 256 -29.65 -9.97 -19.01
N ASN A 257 -29.08 -8.79 -19.28
CA ASN A 257 -29.81 -7.52 -19.50
C ASN A 257 -30.59 -6.96 -18.29
N THR A 258 -30.43 -7.51 -17.10
CA THR A 258 -30.99 -6.91 -15.87
C THR A 258 -30.09 -5.82 -15.27
N MET A 259 -30.65 -4.95 -14.43
CA MET A 259 -29.87 -3.98 -13.64
C MET A 259 -28.81 -4.65 -12.76
N PHE A 260 -29.09 -5.87 -12.27
CA PHE A 260 -28.14 -6.68 -11.52
C PHE A 260 -26.90 -7.02 -12.37
N TRP A 261 -27.12 -7.44 -13.62
CA TRP A 261 -26.04 -7.74 -14.57
C TRP A 261 -25.22 -6.52 -14.95
N PHE A 262 -25.88 -5.39 -15.23
CA PHE A 262 -25.18 -4.13 -15.49
C PHE A 262 -24.33 -3.70 -14.29
N ARG A 263 -24.80 -3.94 -13.07
CA ARG A 263 -24.01 -3.67 -11.86
C ARG A 263 -22.77 -4.58 -11.76
N LEU A 264 -22.87 -5.86 -12.11
CA LEU A 264 -21.70 -6.75 -12.18
C LEU A 264 -20.69 -6.29 -13.23
N LYS A 265 -21.17 -5.91 -14.42
CA LYS A 265 -20.34 -5.30 -15.47
C LYS A 265 -19.66 -4.02 -15.00
N ALA A 266 -20.35 -3.16 -14.23
CA ALA A 266 -19.76 -1.95 -13.67
C ALA A 266 -18.65 -2.25 -12.64
N ILE A 267 -18.78 -3.29 -11.81
CA ILE A 267 -17.69 -3.74 -10.93
C ILE A 267 -16.48 -4.15 -11.75
N ILE A 268 -16.68 -4.97 -12.78
CA ILE A 268 -15.59 -5.38 -13.68
C ILE A 268 -15.00 -4.16 -14.41
N GLY A 269 -15.82 -3.19 -14.81
CA GLY A 269 -15.37 -1.90 -15.33
C GLY A 269 -14.38 -1.19 -14.41
N SER A 270 -14.61 -1.21 -13.09
CA SER A 270 -13.68 -0.64 -12.10
C SER A 270 -12.36 -1.42 -11.93
N VAL A 271 -12.33 -2.69 -12.34
CA VAL A 271 -11.09 -3.49 -12.41
C VAL A 271 -10.35 -3.17 -13.71
N LEU A 272 -11.09 -3.07 -14.81
CA LEU A 272 -10.57 -2.72 -16.14
C LEU A 272 -9.96 -1.32 -16.18
N SER A 273 -10.51 -0.35 -15.43
CA SER A 273 -9.91 0.98 -15.33
C SER A 273 -8.51 0.97 -14.70
N LYS A 274 -8.09 -0.16 -14.12
CA LYS A 274 -6.77 -0.37 -13.48
C LYS A 274 -5.92 -1.39 -14.23
N SER A 275 -6.21 -1.65 -15.51
CA SER A 275 -5.56 -2.73 -16.28
C SER A 275 -4.04 -2.59 -16.34
N GLU A 276 -3.54 -1.37 -16.54
CA GLU A 276 -2.09 -1.11 -16.59
C GLU A 276 -1.41 -1.47 -15.27
N SER A 277 -1.99 -1.03 -14.14
CA SER A 277 -1.49 -1.42 -12.82
C SER A 277 -1.57 -2.93 -12.57
N LEU A 278 -2.62 -3.61 -13.07
CA LEU A 278 -2.77 -5.05 -12.87
C LEU A 278 -1.71 -5.86 -13.63
N LEU A 279 -1.24 -5.36 -14.77
CA LEU A 279 -0.20 -6.03 -15.57
C LEU A 279 1.21 -5.86 -14.99
N GLU A 280 1.44 -4.85 -14.16
CA GLU A 280 2.64 -4.77 -13.32
C GLU A 280 2.73 -5.91 -12.30
N ASP A 281 1.60 -6.56 -11.98
CA ASP A 281 1.50 -7.75 -11.12
C ASP A 281 2.13 -7.57 -9.72
N VAL A 282 2.03 -6.36 -9.16
CA VAL A 282 2.61 -6.00 -7.86
C VAL A 282 1.60 -6.00 -6.70
N ASP A 283 2.11 -6.16 -5.48
CA ASP A 283 1.34 -6.00 -4.25
C ASP A 283 2.12 -5.31 -3.12
N THR A 284 1.37 -4.79 -2.14
CA THR A 284 1.86 -4.00 -0.99
C THR A 284 2.28 -4.86 0.21
N ASN A 285 2.43 -6.18 0.03
CA ASN A 285 2.67 -7.11 1.14
C ASN A 285 3.93 -6.78 1.93
N VAL A 286 4.97 -6.24 1.29
CA VAL A 286 6.24 -5.90 1.98
C VAL A 286 6.06 -4.75 2.98
N VAL A 287 5.32 -3.71 2.62
CA VAL A 287 5.08 -2.58 3.52
C VAL A 287 4.03 -2.95 4.59
N GLU A 288 3.06 -3.81 4.27
CA GLU A 288 2.14 -4.39 5.25
C GLU A 288 2.87 -5.28 6.28
N ARG A 289 3.89 -6.04 5.85
CA ARG A 289 4.79 -6.78 6.74
C ARG A 289 5.57 -5.85 7.65
N PHE A 290 6.10 -4.74 7.12
CA PHE A 290 6.76 -3.72 7.94
C PHE A 290 5.79 -3.15 8.99
N ASN A 291 4.57 -2.79 8.58
CA ASN A 291 3.52 -2.30 9.47
C ASN A 291 3.18 -3.32 10.58
N SER A 292 3.29 -4.62 10.29
CA SER A 292 3.15 -5.69 11.29
C SER A 292 4.31 -5.74 12.28
N VAL A 293 5.55 -5.46 11.84
CA VAL A 293 6.71 -5.32 12.74
C VAL A 293 6.56 -4.10 13.65
N VAL A 294 6.12 -2.96 13.11
CA VAL A 294 5.78 -1.78 13.93
C VAL A 294 4.73 -2.16 14.97
N ALA A 295 3.63 -2.80 14.55
CA ALA A 295 2.56 -3.25 15.45
C ALA A 295 3.08 -4.15 16.57
N LYS A 296 4.00 -5.09 16.27
CA LYS A 296 4.64 -5.96 17.27
C LYS A 296 5.45 -5.14 18.29
N ILE A 297 6.30 -4.23 17.84
CA ILE A 297 7.19 -3.46 18.72
C ILE A 297 6.42 -2.41 19.54
N VAL A 298 5.28 -1.91 19.05
CA VAL A 298 4.38 -1.04 19.82
C VAL A 298 3.40 -1.80 20.72
N GLY A 299 3.59 -3.10 20.95
CA GLY A 299 2.77 -3.87 21.88
C GLY A 299 1.39 -4.24 21.34
N GLY A 300 1.31 -4.60 20.05
CA GLY A 300 0.10 -5.11 19.41
C GLY A 300 -1.04 -4.10 19.28
N LYS A 301 -0.72 -2.79 19.30
CA LYS A 301 -1.70 -1.69 19.33
C LYS A 301 -2.64 -1.71 20.56
N ARG A 302 -2.27 -2.49 21.60
CA ARG A 302 -3.02 -2.60 22.87
C ARG A 302 -2.60 -1.53 23.88
N ILE A 303 -1.34 -1.11 23.85
CA ILE A 303 -0.76 -0.15 24.77
C ILE A 303 -0.54 1.18 24.05
N ASN A 304 -1.01 2.28 24.65
CA ASN A 304 -0.84 3.61 24.08
C ASN A 304 0.57 4.16 24.37
N PHE A 305 1.48 4.01 23.40
CA PHE A 305 2.83 4.60 23.45
C PHE A 305 2.92 5.99 22.79
N SER A 306 1.80 6.55 22.36
CA SER A 306 1.70 7.85 21.65
C SER A 306 1.79 9.07 22.57
N LEU A 307 1.91 8.87 23.89
CA LEU A 307 1.82 9.95 24.88
C LEU A 307 3.07 10.85 24.93
N ARG A 308 4.23 10.34 24.49
CA ARG A 308 5.56 11.00 24.48
C ARG A 308 6.41 10.44 23.32
N ARG A 309 7.75 10.48 23.42
CA ARG A 309 8.71 9.92 22.43
C ARG A 309 8.54 8.43 22.10
N GLY A 310 7.82 7.68 22.94
CA GLY A 310 7.76 6.22 22.88
C GLY A 310 7.39 5.65 21.51
N TYR A 311 6.42 6.25 20.82
CA TYR A 311 5.99 5.78 19.50
C TYR A 311 7.09 5.94 18.44
N ARG A 312 7.76 7.11 18.37
CA ARG A 312 8.87 7.37 17.42
C ARG A 312 10.04 6.42 17.64
N ALA A 313 10.48 6.22 18.89
CA ALA A 313 11.59 5.33 19.20
C ALA A 313 11.29 3.87 18.80
N ARG A 314 10.05 3.42 19.01
CA ARG A 314 9.59 2.07 18.63
C ARG A 314 9.48 1.89 17.12
N CYS A 315 9.01 2.91 16.40
CA CYS A 315 9.02 2.90 14.94
C CYS A 315 10.45 2.83 14.38
N SER A 316 11.40 3.55 15.01
CA SER A 316 12.82 3.49 14.62
C SER A 316 13.43 2.10 14.88
N ALA A 317 13.09 1.49 16.03
CA ALA A 317 13.48 0.11 16.31
C ALA A 317 12.87 -0.90 15.31
N ALA A 318 11.66 -0.63 14.79
CA ALA A 318 11.05 -1.43 13.74
C ALA A 318 11.82 -1.35 12.43
N VAL A 319 12.24 -0.15 12.02
CA VAL A 319 13.09 0.03 10.83
C VAL A 319 14.38 -0.77 10.96
N LEU A 320 15.06 -0.66 12.10
CA LEU A 320 16.28 -1.43 12.34
C LEU A 320 16.04 -2.94 12.24
N SER A 321 14.98 -3.43 12.89
CA SER A 321 14.62 -4.85 12.87
C SER A 321 14.21 -5.36 11.50
N PHE A 322 13.71 -4.49 10.63
CA PHE A 322 13.21 -4.88 9.31
C PHE A 322 14.32 -4.83 8.25
N ASN A 323 15.15 -3.79 8.26
CA ASN A 323 16.24 -3.62 7.30
C ASN A 323 17.48 -4.46 7.64
N ASN A 324 17.65 -4.89 8.90
CA ASN A 324 18.84 -5.61 9.33
C ASN A 324 18.49 -7.02 9.83
N PRO A 325 19.20 -8.06 9.37
CA PRO A 325 19.04 -9.41 9.91
C PRO A 325 19.41 -9.52 11.40
N HIS A 326 20.36 -8.70 11.84
CA HIS A 326 20.91 -8.72 13.20
C HIS A 326 20.79 -7.35 13.89
N PRO A 327 19.57 -6.87 14.19
CA PRO A 327 19.34 -5.51 14.66
C PRO A 327 19.98 -5.22 16.02
N ARG A 328 20.06 -6.23 16.90
CA ARG A 328 20.74 -6.12 18.20
C ARG A 328 22.23 -5.90 18.05
N HIS A 329 22.87 -6.57 17.08
CA HIS A 329 24.29 -6.41 16.80
C HIS A 329 24.59 -5.00 16.29
N THR A 330 23.80 -4.50 15.33
CA THR A 330 23.97 -3.15 14.77
C THR A 330 23.84 -2.07 15.85
N LEU A 331 22.82 -2.19 16.71
CA LEU A 331 22.64 -1.26 17.80
C LEU A 331 23.75 -1.38 18.85
N HIS A 332 24.15 -2.59 19.24
CA HIS A 332 25.21 -2.80 20.23
C HIS A 332 26.53 -2.18 19.75
N LYS A 333 26.91 -2.42 18.50
CA LYS A 333 28.08 -1.80 17.87
C LYS A 333 28.01 -0.28 17.90
N LYS A 334 26.85 0.31 17.63
CA LYS A 334 26.66 1.76 17.71
C LYS A 334 26.71 2.30 19.15
N ILE A 335 26.18 1.55 20.11
CA ILE A 335 26.15 1.98 21.51
C ILE A 335 27.54 1.92 22.13
N LEU A 336 28.27 0.82 21.90
CA LEU A 336 29.48 0.46 22.62
C LEU A 336 30.77 0.55 21.79
N GLY A 337 30.68 0.86 20.49
CA GLY A 337 31.83 0.97 19.59
C GLY A 337 32.46 -0.37 19.17
N GLN A 338 32.01 -1.48 19.74
CA GLN A 338 32.52 -2.82 19.50
C GLN A 338 31.38 -3.79 19.17
N SER A 339 31.67 -4.81 18.36
CA SER A 339 30.71 -5.88 18.11
C SER A 339 30.43 -6.67 19.40
N PRO A 340 29.20 -7.15 19.63
CA PRO A 340 28.92 -8.09 20.72
C PRO A 340 29.89 -9.26 20.63
N LYS A 341 30.57 -9.58 21.74
CA LYS A 341 31.37 -10.80 21.83
C LYS A 341 30.43 -11.99 21.57
N ALA A 342 30.83 -12.87 20.66
CA ALA A 342 30.18 -14.16 20.52
C ALA A 342 30.37 -14.89 21.85
N TYR A 343 29.27 -15.22 22.52
CA TYR A 343 29.26 -16.09 23.69
C TYR A 343 28.83 -17.47 23.23
#